data_AF-A0AAV5SU62-F1
#
_entry.id   AF-A0AAV5SU62-F1
#
_cell.length_a   1.000
_cell.length_b   1.000
_cell.length_c   1.000
_cell.angle_alpha   90.00
_cell.angle_beta   90.00
_cell.angle_gamma   90.00
#
_symmetry.space_group_name_H-M   'P 1'
#
loop_
_entity.id
_entity.type
_entity.pdbx_description
1 polymer ?
#
loop_
_entity_poly.entity_id
_entity_poly.type
_entity_poly.pdbx_seq_one_letter_code
_entity_poly.pdbx_strand_id
1 'polypeptide(L)'
;DPYSAHKDEQGRIYARGSQDMKCVGSQYFEAIRRHFGRGKRQFRRTVHIVWCPDEEIGSGDGMGKFVESDEFRKLNLGFALDEGLASENGVYKVYYGERCPWFTFLCISIITKCET
;
A
#
# COMPACT_ATOMS: atom_id res chain seq x y z
N ASP A 1 -25.16 1.46 -9.69
CA ASP A 1 -23.90 1.45 -10.45
C ASP A 1 -22.73 1.39 -9.46
N PRO A 2 -21.85 0.38 -9.51
CA PRO A 2 -20.70 0.27 -8.61
C PRO A 2 -19.64 1.38 -8.81
N TYR A 3 -19.68 2.15 -9.89
CA TYR A 3 -18.69 3.20 -10.17
C TYR A 3 -19.22 4.62 -9.98
N SER A 4 -20.48 4.79 -9.55
CA SER A 4 -21.09 6.11 -9.37
C SER A 4 -20.72 6.82 -8.06
N ALA A 5 -20.11 6.10 -7.11
CA ALA A 5 -19.82 6.59 -5.75
C ALA A 5 -21.06 7.19 -5.05
N HIS A 6 -22.22 6.53 -5.23
CA HIS A 6 -23.48 6.98 -4.65
C HIS A 6 -23.41 7.02 -3.12
N LYS A 7 -23.82 8.14 -2.54
CA LYS A 7 -23.98 8.30 -1.09
C LYS A 7 -25.45 8.34 -0.74
N ASP A 8 -25.88 7.45 0.16
CA ASP A 8 -27.27 7.39 0.60
C ASP A 8 -27.59 8.44 1.67
N GLU A 9 -28.85 8.48 2.11
CA GLU A 9 -29.36 9.40 3.13
C GLU A 9 -28.74 9.14 4.51
N GLN A 10 -28.25 7.93 4.77
CA GLN A 10 -27.56 7.55 6.00
C GLN A 10 -26.05 7.88 5.95
N GLY A 11 -25.56 8.43 4.83
CA GLY A 11 -24.18 8.84 4.62
C GLY A 11 -23.24 7.70 4.21
N ARG A 12 -23.75 6.51 3.91
CA ARG A 12 -22.96 5.38 3.43
C ARG A 12 -22.62 5.57 1.96
N ILE A 13 -21.37 5.30 1.58
CA ILE A 13 -20.87 5.45 0.21
C ILE A 13 -20.74 4.06 -0.44
N TYR A 14 -21.45 3.86 -1.55
CA TYR A 14 -21.47 2.61 -2.31
C TYR A 14 -20.61 2.76 -3.56
N ALA A 15 -19.48 2.05 -3.62
CA ALA A 15 -18.59 2.00 -4.78
C ALA A 15 -17.70 0.75 -4.77
N ARG A 16 -17.33 0.25 -5.96
CA ARG A 16 -16.20 -0.67 -6.11
C ARG A 16 -14.92 0.07 -5.70
N GLY A 17 -14.35 -0.43 -4.62
CA GLY A 17 -13.15 0.08 -3.96
C GLY A 17 -13.38 1.17 -2.92
N SER A 18 -14.60 1.31 -2.41
CA SER A 18 -14.87 2.18 -1.25
C SER A 18 -14.19 1.69 0.04
N GLN A 19 -13.93 0.38 0.16
CA GLN A 19 -13.16 -0.21 1.26
C GLN A 19 -11.75 -0.62 0.83
N ASP A 20 -11.62 -1.10 -0.41
CA ASP A 20 -10.38 -1.69 -0.95
C ASP A 20 -9.96 -1.01 -2.26
N MET A 21 -8.91 -0.21 -2.25
CA MET A 21 -8.34 0.51 -1.11
C MET A 21 -8.33 2.02 -1.38
N LYS A 22 -9.23 2.51 -2.25
CA LYS A 22 -9.31 3.92 -2.65
C LYS A 22 -9.57 4.86 -1.47
N CYS A 23 -10.23 4.38 -0.43
CA CYS A 23 -10.43 5.13 0.79
C CYS A 23 -9.10 5.43 1.50
N VAL A 24 -8.19 4.46 1.60
CA VAL A 24 -6.85 4.61 2.22
C VAL A 24 -6.04 5.65 1.44
N GLY A 25 -5.97 5.52 0.11
CA GLY A 25 -5.27 6.49 -0.74
C GLY A 25 -5.83 7.92 -0.62
N SER A 26 -7.16 8.05 -0.57
CA SER A 26 -7.82 9.35 -0.34
C SER A 26 -7.50 9.94 1.03
N GLN A 27 -7.44 9.10 2.07
CA GLN A 27 -7.10 9.51 3.44
C GLN A 27 -5.65 10.00 3.54
N TYR A 28 -4.69 9.33 2.90
CA TYR A 28 -3.29 9.78 2.87
C TYR A 28 -3.17 11.16 2.23
N PHE A 29 -3.79 11.35 1.07
CA PHE A 29 -3.76 12.63 0.36
C PHE A 29 -4.38 13.75 1.20
N GLU A 30 -5.59 13.53 1.74
CA GLU A 30 -6.28 14.52 2.56
C GLU A 30 -5.56 14.81 3.88
N ALA A 31 -4.92 13.82 4.50
CA ALA A 31 -4.13 14.03 5.71
C ALA A 31 -2.95 14.98 5.44
N ILE A 32 -2.18 14.75 4.37
CA ILE A 32 -1.07 15.63 3.97
C ILE A 32 -1.60 17.03 3.63
N ARG A 33 -2.66 17.11 2.82
CA ARG A 33 -3.30 18.39 2.45
C ARG A 33 -3.70 19.20 3.69
N ARG A 34 -4.31 18.56 4.69
CA ARG A 34 -4.70 19.20 5.96
C ARG A 34 -3.50 19.63 6.80
N HIS A 35 -2.42 18.85 6.83
CA HIS A 35 -1.19 19.28 7.51
C HIS A 35 -0.57 20.52 6.85
N PHE A 36 -0.55 20.56 5.52
CA PHE A 36 -0.05 21.70 4.77
C PHE A 36 -0.91 22.94 4.99
N GLY A 37 -2.24 22.78 4.98
CA GLY A 37 -3.18 23.87 5.28
C GLY A 37 -3.06 24.43 6.71
N ARG A 38 -2.55 23.64 7.66
CA ARG A 38 -2.21 24.07 9.02
C ARG A 38 -0.78 24.63 9.17
N GLY A 39 -0.06 24.82 8.06
CA GLY A 39 1.32 25.33 8.05
C GLY A 39 2.41 24.28 8.29
N LYS A 40 2.07 23.01 8.58
CA LYS A 40 3.05 21.93 8.76
C LYS A 40 3.44 21.35 7.40
N ARG A 41 4.35 22.04 6.71
CA ARG A 41 4.83 21.65 5.37
C ARG A 41 6.14 20.87 5.36
N GLN A 42 6.82 20.80 6.50
CA GLN A 42 8.08 20.10 6.65
C GLN A 42 7.98 19.05 7.75
N PHE A 43 8.41 17.84 7.41
CA PHE A 43 8.46 16.70 8.31
C PHE A 43 9.91 16.31 8.57
N ARG A 44 10.15 15.60 9.68
CA ARG A 44 11.49 15.07 9.99
C ARG A 44 11.97 14.06 8.94
N ARG A 45 11.04 13.37 8.28
CA ARG A 45 11.30 12.38 7.22
C ARG A 45 10.42 12.66 6.02
N THR A 46 10.94 12.34 4.84
CA THR A 46 10.18 12.42 3.60
C THR A 46 9.04 11.41 3.63
N VAL A 47 7.86 11.85 3.22
CA VAL A 47 6.68 10.99 3.04
C VAL A 47 6.48 10.85 1.54
N HIS A 48 6.58 9.63 1.04
CA HIS A 48 6.24 9.27 -0.32
C HIS A 48 4.86 8.62 -0.30
N ILE A 49 3.94 9.06 -1.16
CA ILE A 49 2.74 8.28 -1.46
C ILE A 49 2.97 7.66 -2.83
N VAL A 50 2.79 6.34 -2.93
CA VAL A 50 3.01 5.56 -4.14
C VAL A 50 1.66 4.94 -4.54
N TRP A 51 1.27 5.15 -5.80
CA TRP A 51 0.08 4.53 -6.38
C TRP A 51 0.54 3.47 -7.36
N CYS A 52 0.31 2.22 -7.02
CA CYS A 52 0.77 1.09 -7.80
C CYS A 52 -0.40 0.41 -8.53
N PRO A 53 -0.26 0.06 -9.81
CA PRO A 53 -1.23 -0.79 -10.49
C PRO A 53 -1.07 -2.25 -10.04
N ASP A 54 -1.95 -3.10 -10.56
CA ASP A 54 -1.77 -4.56 -10.65
C ASP A 54 -2.00 -5.36 -9.36
N GLU A 55 -2.28 -4.70 -8.23
CA GLU A 55 -2.46 -5.35 -6.92
C GLU A 55 -3.52 -6.46 -6.96
N GLU A 56 -4.70 -6.15 -7.49
CA GLU A 56 -5.87 -7.05 -7.57
C GLU A 56 -5.65 -8.30 -8.46
N ILE A 57 -4.51 -8.40 -9.15
CA ILE A 57 -4.08 -9.59 -9.90
C ILE A 57 -2.72 -10.15 -9.45
N GLY A 58 -2.21 -9.70 -8.30
CA GLY A 58 -1.01 -10.22 -7.66
C GLY A 58 0.23 -9.33 -7.75
N SER A 59 0.11 -8.09 -8.23
CA SER A 59 1.20 -7.08 -8.29
C SER A 59 2.41 -7.44 -9.16
N GLY A 60 2.33 -8.46 -10.01
CA GLY A 60 3.48 -8.96 -10.77
C GLY A 60 4.12 -7.89 -11.66
N ASP A 61 3.30 -7.14 -12.40
CA ASP A 61 3.76 -6.07 -13.28
C ASP A 61 3.70 -4.68 -12.60
N GLY A 62 3.10 -4.61 -11.42
CA GLY A 62 3.04 -3.43 -10.56
C GLY A 62 4.18 -3.38 -9.54
N MET A 63 3.84 -3.65 -8.27
CA MET A 63 4.77 -3.45 -7.16
C MET A 63 5.97 -4.39 -7.27
N GLY A 64 5.76 -5.62 -7.78
CA GLY A 64 6.81 -6.61 -7.98
C GLY A 64 7.97 -6.09 -8.83
N LYS A 65 7.68 -5.39 -9.93
CA LYS A 65 8.71 -4.73 -10.75
C LYS A 65 9.21 -3.43 -10.14
N PHE A 66 8.32 -2.65 -9.51
CA PHE A 66 8.70 -1.36 -8.96
C PHE A 66 9.77 -1.48 -7.87
N VAL A 67 9.68 -2.47 -6.98
CA VAL A 67 10.67 -2.68 -5.91
C VAL A 67 12.07 -3.02 -6.42
N GLU A 68 12.19 -3.52 -7.65
CA GLU A 68 13.48 -3.83 -8.29
C GLU A 68 14.12 -2.60 -8.98
N SER A 69 13.34 -1.53 -9.19
CA SER A 69 13.77 -0.34 -9.91
C SER A 69 14.76 0.53 -9.12
N ASP A 70 15.60 1.28 -9.86
CA ASP A 70 16.47 2.30 -9.28
C ASP A 70 15.67 3.45 -8.64
N GLU A 71 14.49 3.75 -9.18
CA GLU A 71 13.56 4.76 -8.67
C GLU A 71 13.11 4.42 -7.25
N PHE A 72 12.69 3.18 -7.02
CA PHE A 72 12.33 2.71 -5.67
C PHE A 72 13.52 2.78 -4.71
N ARG A 73 14.70 2.36 -5.16
CA ARG A 73 15.93 2.42 -4.35
C ARG A 73 16.27 3.85 -3.90
N LYS A 74 16.06 4.84 -4.78
CA LYS A 74 16.28 6.28 -4.49
C LYS A 74 15.29 6.84 -3.47
N LEU A 75 14.12 6.22 -3.27
CA LEU A 75 13.17 6.64 -2.24
C LEU A 75 13.72 6.44 -0.81
N ASN A 76 14.68 5.52 -0.63
CA ASN A 76 15.32 5.23 0.66
C ASN A 76 14.28 4.97 1.78
N LEU A 77 13.34 4.07 1.50
CA LEU A 77 12.21 3.78 2.38
C LEU A 77 12.68 3.06 3.65
N GLY A 78 12.30 3.59 4.82
CA GLY A 78 12.55 2.95 6.12
C GLY A 78 11.32 2.25 6.72
N PHE A 79 10.12 2.58 6.23
CA PHE A 79 8.85 2.03 6.68
C PHE A 79 7.79 2.29 5.62
N ALA A 80 6.83 1.37 5.50
CA ALA A 80 5.70 1.47 4.58
C ALA A 80 4.39 1.17 5.31
N LEU A 81 3.32 1.82 4.85
CA LEU A 81 1.95 1.48 5.19
C LEU A 81 1.24 1.10 3.91
N ASP A 82 0.42 0.06 4.00
CA ASP A 82 -0.46 -0.37 2.92
C ASP A 82 -1.84 -0.68 3.52
N GLU A 83 -2.75 -1.27 2.73
CA GLU A 83 -4.08 -1.58 3.20
C GLU A 83 -4.13 -2.51 4.43
N GLY A 84 -5.26 -2.42 5.13
CA GLY A 84 -5.67 -3.36 6.16
C GLY A 84 -6.95 -4.05 5.73
N LEU A 85 -7.86 -4.27 6.67
CA LEU A 85 -9.19 -4.77 6.34
C LEU A 85 -10.24 -4.13 7.23
N ALA A 86 -11.47 -4.03 6.71
CA ALA A 86 -12.60 -3.59 7.50
C ALA A 86 -12.78 -4.45 8.77
N SER A 87 -13.22 -3.77 9.82
CA SER A 87 -13.64 -4.40 11.06
C SER A 87 -15.11 -4.11 11.30
N GLU A 88 -15.83 -5.10 11.82
CA GLU A 88 -17.28 -5.02 12.05
C GLU A 88 -17.62 -4.41 13.42
N ASN A 89 -16.61 -4.22 14.27
CA ASN A 89 -16.74 -3.75 15.64
C ASN A 89 -15.81 -2.54 15.88
N GLY A 90 -15.81 -2.01 17.11
CA GLY A 90 -15.06 -0.81 17.48
C GLY A 90 -13.53 -0.97 17.57
N VAL A 91 -12.94 -2.00 16.97
CA VAL A 91 -11.49 -2.19 16.93
C VAL A 91 -10.96 -2.15 15.50
N TYR A 92 -9.73 -1.66 15.33
CA TYR A 92 -9.06 -1.61 14.03
C TYR A 92 -8.14 -2.82 13.87
N LYS A 93 -8.23 -3.48 12.71
CA LYS A 93 -7.30 -4.55 12.35
C LYS A 93 -6.02 -3.93 11.81
N VAL A 94 -4.88 -4.41 12.30
CA VAL A 94 -3.55 -4.00 11.84
C VAL A 94 -2.78 -5.27 11.52
N TYR A 95 -2.32 -5.41 10.27
CA TYR A 95 -1.42 -6.49 9.90
C TYR A 95 -0.02 -6.14 10.39
N TYR A 96 0.47 -6.92 11.36
CA TYR A 96 1.79 -6.74 11.93
C TYR A 96 2.78 -7.70 11.27
N GLY A 97 3.85 -7.17 10.69
CA GLY A 97 4.92 -7.96 10.08
C GLY A 97 6.28 -7.44 10.51
N GLU A 98 6.92 -8.14 11.44
CA GLU A 98 8.35 -7.97 11.72
C GLU A 98 9.11 -9.21 11.20
N ARG A 99 10.15 -8.98 10.37
CA ARG A 99 11.01 -9.95 9.64
C ARG A 99 10.49 -10.30 8.23
N CYS A 100 10.93 -11.43 7.63
CA CYS A 100 10.50 -11.82 6.28
C CYS A 100 9.01 -12.15 6.26
N PRO A 101 8.26 -11.75 5.21
CA PRO A 101 6.89 -12.21 5.03
C PRO A 101 6.83 -13.74 5.09
N TRP A 102 5.88 -14.29 5.84
CA TRP A 102 5.74 -15.73 6.08
C TRP A 102 5.57 -16.55 4.79
N PHE A 103 5.14 -15.91 3.70
CA PHE A 103 4.98 -16.50 2.37
C PHE A 103 6.23 -16.41 1.48
N THR A 104 7.39 -16.02 2.03
CA THR A 104 8.66 -16.00 1.28
C THR A 104 9.17 -17.43 1.08
N PHE A 105 9.14 -17.95 -0.14
CA PHE A 105 9.74 -19.24 -0.48
C PHE A 105 11.25 -19.06 -0.70
N LEU A 106 12.08 -19.64 0.17
CA LEU A 106 13.53 -19.69 -0.02
C LEU A 106 13.88 -20.86 -0.95
N CYS A 107 14.07 -20.59 -2.24
CA CYS A 107 14.61 -21.59 -3.16
C CYS A 107 16.15 -21.56 -3.08
N ILE A 108 16.75 -22.57 -2.44
CA ILE A 108 18.21 -22.75 -2.42
C ILE A 108 18.57 -23.64 -3.61
N SER A 109 19.12 -23.07 -4.68
CA SER A 109 19.69 -23.83 -5.79
C SER A 109 21.19 -24.04 -5.55
N ILE A 110 21.60 -25.25 -5.16
CA ILE A 110 23.02 -25.64 -5.14
C ILE A 110 23.43 -25.92 -6.59
N ILE A 111 24.14 -24.99 -7.21
CA ILE A 111 24.77 -25.21 -8.52
C ILE A 111 26.11 -25.90 -8.27
N THR A 112 26.16 -27.23 -8.35
CA THR A 112 27.42 -27.95 -8.49
C THR A 112 27.91 -27.79 -9.93
N LYS A 113 28.92 -26.94 -10.10
CA LYS A 113 29.68 -26.85 -11.35
C LYS A 113 30.40 -28.19 -11.54
N CYS A 114 29.97 -29.01 -12.50
CA CYS A 114 30.73 -30.15 -12.97
C CYS A 114 31.66 -29.63 -14.06
N GLU A 115 32.92 -29.40 -13.71
CA GLU A 115 33.97 -29.12 -14.70
C GLU A 115 34.42 -30.47 -15.27
N THR A 116 34.28 -30.63 -16.60
CA THR A 116 34.82 -31.73 -17.39
C THR A 116 36.31 -31.59 -17.61
#